data_AF-A0A845UPZ2-F1
#
_entry.id   AF-A0A845UPZ2-F1
#
_cell.length_a   1.000
_cell.length_b   1.000
_cell.length_c   1.000
_cell.angle_alpha   90.00
_cell.angle_beta   90.00
_cell.angle_gamma   90.00
#
_symmetry.space_group_name_H-M   'P 1'
#
loop_
_entity.id
_entity.type
_entity.pdbx_description
1 polymer ?
#
loop_
_entity_poly.entity_id
_entity_poly.type
_entity_poly.pdbx_seq_one_letter_code
_entity_poly.pdbx_strand_id
1 'polypeptide(L)'
;MNVTTRRDFCKGATLATVAGGLAGSIIVDPHADLLVRWRHASKAWRSEFNRADEDTPASEAIWRHRDELRRRVLETRPRTFSGAAALLAFIIEDSDGDYVYQGHEEGLRLLAEFMKDRIAITAEEGIA
;
A
#
# COMPACT_ATOMS: atom_id res chain seq x y z
N MET A 1 -17.36 -20.08 32.79
CA MET A 1 -17.27 -19.63 31.38
C MET A 1 -16.89 -18.16 31.40
N ASN A 2 -15.68 -17.82 30.96
CA ASN A 2 -15.28 -16.44 30.73
C ASN A 2 -14.66 -16.36 29.33
N VAL A 3 -15.21 -15.45 28.53
CA VAL A 3 -14.94 -15.27 27.10
C VAL A 3 -13.65 -14.46 26.95
N THR A 4 -12.57 -15.12 26.55
CA THR A 4 -11.31 -14.48 26.18
C THR A 4 -11.57 -13.59 24.96
N THR A 5 -11.48 -12.27 25.16
CA THR A 5 -11.78 -11.28 24.12
C THR A 5 -10.59 -11.20 23.16
N ARG A 6 -10.85 -11.05 21.85
CA ARG A 6 -9.86 -10.95 20.73
C ARG A 6 -8.76 -9.87 20.86
N ARG A 7 -8.67 -9.17 21.99
CA ARG A 7 -7.78 -8.03 22.25
C ARG A 7 -6.39 -8.42 22.79
N ASP A 8 -6.18 -9.70 23.13
CA ASP A 8 -4.93 -10.17 23.72
C ASP A 8 -3.89 -10.68 22.71
N PHE A 9 -4.23 -10.77 21.41
CA PHE A 9 -3.35 -11.40 20.42
C PHE A 9 -2.19 -10.50 19.92
N CYS A 10 -2.21 -9.19 20.20
CA CYS A 10 -1.18 -8.26 19.69
C CYS A 10 -0.17 -7.76 20.72
N LYS A 11 -0.13 -8.35 21.94
CA LYS A 11 0.84 -7.95 22.98
C LYS A 11 2.12 -8.81 23.02
N GLY A 12 2.27 -9.77 22.12
CA GLY A 12 3.38 -10.73 22.15
C GLY A 12 4.24 -10.71 20.89
N ALA A 13 5.01 -9.65 20.67
CA ALA A 13 6.19 -9.69 19.78
C ALA A 13 7.16 -8.54 20.05
N THR A 14 7.53 -8.33 21.31
CA THR A 14 8.76 -7.60 21.64
C THR A 14 9.91 -8.59 21.58
N LEU A 15 10.46 -8.82 20.39
CA LEU A 15 11.75 -9.50 20.23
C LEU A 15 12.83 -8.43 20.05
N ALA A 16 13.43 -8.05 21.19
CA ALA A 16 14.74 -7.45 21.21
C ALA A 16 15.77 -8.56 20.93
N THR A 17 16.29 -8.59 19.71
CA THR A 17 17.49 -9.38 19.36
C THR A 17 18.63 -8.39 19.10
N VAL A 18 19.62 -8.37 20.00
CA VAL A 18 20.89 -7.68 19.79
C VAL A 18 21.92 -8.71 19.37
N ALA A 19 22.44 -8.63 18.14
CA ALA A 19 23.72 -9.21 17.74
C ALA A 19 24.18 -8.54 16.43
N GLY A 20 25.41 -8.04 16.44
CA GLY A 20 25.94 -7.15 15.43
C GLY A 20 26.19 -7.78 14.06
N GLY A 21 26.45 -6.90 13.09
CA GLY A 21 27.35 -7.24 11.98
C GLY A 21 26.72 -7.54 10.63
N LEU A 22 25.63 -6.90 10.25
CA LEU A 22 25.35 -6.55 8.85
C LEU A 22 24.54 -5.25 8.88
N ALA A 23 25.18 -4.11 8.63
CA ALA A 23 24.49 -2.88 8.25
C ALA A 23 23.93 -3.02 6.82
N GLY A 24 23.18 -4.10 6.57
CA GLY A 24 22.34 -4.21 5.39
C GLY A 24 21.12 -3.36 5.66
N SER A 25 21.02 -2.21 4.99
CA SER A 25 19.79 -1.44 4.99
C SER A 25 18.67 -2.36 4.50
N ILE A 26 17.80 -2.84 5.39
CA ILE A 26 16.60 -3.55 4.97
C ILE A 26 15.80 -2.54 4.16
N ILE A 27 15.71 -2.77 2.85
CA ILE A 27 14.88 -1.94 1.98
C ILE A 27 13.43 -2.24 2.34
N VAL A 28 12.82 -1.36 3.14
CA VAL A 28 11.40 -1.42 3.47
C VAL A 28 10.65 -0.46 2.54
N ASP A 29 9.70 -0.97 1.77
CA ASP A 29 8.81 -0.12 0.97
C ASP A 29 7.63 0.40 1.79
N PRO A 30 7.22 1.65 1.59
CA PRO A 30 6.09 2.23 2.31
C PRO A 30 4.74 1.77 1.74
N HIS A 31 4.69 1.13 0.56
CA HIS A 31 3.44 0.77 -0.13
C HIS A 31 2.49 -0.06 0.72
N ALA A 32 3.00 -0.97 1.55
CA ALA A 32 2.15 -1.79 2.42
C ALA A 32 1.39 -0.95 3.46
N ASP A 33 2.09 -0.02 4.11
CA ASP A 33 1.48 0.91 5.08
C ASP A 33 0.53 1.90 4.39
N LEU A 34 0.93 2.43 3.23
CA LEU A 34 0.10 3.34 2.44
C LEU A 34 -1.20 2.66 1.97
N LEU A 35 -1.13 1.41 1.49
CA LEU A 35 -2.30 0.64 1.08
C LEU A 35 -3.26 0.39 2.25
N VAL A 36 -2.74 0.04 3.43
CA VAL A 36 -3.57 -0.15 4.64
C VAL A 36 -4.29 1.15 5.00
N ARG A 37 -3.57 2.27 5.05
CA ARG A 37 -4.16 3.58 5.36
C ARG A 37 -5.20 4.00 4.33
N TRP A 38 -4.90 3.79 3.04
CA TRP A 38 -5.83 4.10 1.96
C TRP A 38 -7.11 3.26 2.07
N ARG A 39 -7.01 1.94 2.35
CA ARG A 39 -8.18 1.08 2.60
C ARG A 39 -9.03 1.58 3.76
N HIS A 40 -8.40 2.03 4.85
CA HIS A 40 -9.12 2.64 5.97
C HIS A 40 -9.85 3.93 5.58
N ALA A 41 -9.18 4.83 4.85
CA ALA A 41 -9.78 6.06 4.35
C ALA A 41 -10.93 5.80 3.36
N SER A 42 -10.74 4.86 2.42
CA SER A 42 -11.76 4.43 1.45
C SER A 42 -12.96 3.76 2.13
N LYS A 43 -12.76 3.07 3.26
CA LYS A 43 -13.88 2.54 4.06
C LYS A 43 -14.63 3.66 4.78
N ALA A 44 -13.93 4.63 5.35
CA ALA A 44 -14.55 5.79 5.99
C ALA A 44 -15.36 6.61 4.98
N TRP A 45 -14.78 6.87 3.79
CA TRP A 45 -15.46 7.54 2.68
C TRP A 45 -16.75 6.84 2.29
N ARG A 46 -16.71 5.54 1.98
CA ARG A 46 -17.90 4.75 1.62
C ARG A 46 -18.96 4.73 2.73
N SER A 47 -18.54 4.73 3.99
CA SER A 47 -19.47 4.79 5.12
C SER A 47 -20.18 6.14 5.23
N GLU A 48 -19.52 7.23 4.86
CA GLU A 48 -20.08 8.58 4.92
C GLU A 48 -20.91 8.92 3.68
N PHE A 49 -20.47 8.48 2.50
CA PHE A 49 -21.21 8.59 1.24
C PHE A 49 -22.61 7.96 1.35
N ASN A 50 -22.71 6.79 2.00
CA ASN A 50 -24.00 6.12 2.23
C ASN A 50 -24.94 6.88 3.20
N ARG A 51 -24.49 7.96 3.85
CA ARG A 51 -25.29 8.78 4.77
C ARG A 51 -25.96 10.00 4.10
N ALA A 52 -25.86 10.13 2.78
CA ALA A 52 -26.59 11.07 1.92
C ALA A 52 -26.19 12.56 2.00
N ASP A 53 -25.10 12.91 2.69
CA ASP A 53 -24.62 14.31 2.80
C ASP A 53 -23.16 14.41 2.34
N GLU A 54 -22.98 14.43 1.02
CA GLU A 54 -21.67 14.42 0.35
C GLU A 54 -20.90 15.75 0.52
N ASP A 55 -21.59 16.85 0.83
CA ASP A 55 -21.04 18.21 0.86
C ASP A 55 -20.73 18.75 2.26
N THR A 56 -20.55 17.87 3.25
CA THR A 56 -20.14 18.32 4.59
C THR A 56 -18.62 18.56 4.66
N PRO A 57 -18.13 19.48 5.51
CA PRO A 57 -16.70 19.63 5.76
C PRO A 57 -16.01 18.33 6.23
N ALA A 58 -16.75 17.42 6.86
CA ALA A 58 -16.26 16.13 7.28
C ALA A 58 -16.06 15.18 6.09
N SER A 59 -17.04 15.11 5.17
CA SER A 59 -16.96 14.34 3.92
C SER A 59 -15.78 14.81 3.07
N GLU A 60 -15.62 16.13 2.90
CA GLU A 60 -14.51 16.73 2.16
C GLU A 60 -13.13 16.42 2.80
N ALA A 61 -13.02 16.46 4.12
CA ALA A 61 -11.79 16.11 4.82
C ALA A 61 -11.39 14.64 4.62
N ILE A 62 -12.38 13.73 4.65
CA ILE A 62 -12.16 12.29 4.39
C ILE A 62 -11.74 12.08 2.94
N TRP A 63 -12.41 12.75 1.99
CA TRP A 63 -12.07 12.70 0.57
C TRP A 63 -10.63 13.15 0.32
N ARG A 64 -10.24 14.34 0.81
CA ARG A 64 -8.86 14.86 0.67
C ARG A 64 -7.83 13.93 1.27
N HIS A 65 -8.12 13.35 2.43
CA HIS A 65 -7.19 12.42 3.07
C HIS A 65 -7.00 11.14 2.24
N ARG A 66 -8.10 10.59 1.71
CA ARG A 66 -8.05 9.44 0.79
C ARG A 66 -7.26 9.77 -0.46
N ASP A 67 -7.49 10.93 -1.06
CA ASP A 67 -6.83 11.38 -2.28
C ASP A 67 -5.32 11.58 -2.08
N GLU A 68 -4.93 12.20 -0.97
CA GLU A 68 -3.52 12.36 -0.61
C GLU A 68 -2.81 11.01 -0.45
N LEU A 69 -3.45 10.03 0.19
CA LEU A 69 -2.88 8.68 0.30
C LEU A 69 -2.74 8.01 -1.07
N ARG A 70 -3.74 8.15 -1.94
CA ARG A 70 -3.71 7.68 -3.32
C ARG A 70 -2.55 8.29 -4.10
N ARG A 71 -2.40 9.62 -4.07
CA ARG A 71 -1.29 10.34 -4.70
C ARG A 71 0.05 9.80 -4.22
N ARG A 72 0.22 9.62 -2.91
CA ARG A 72 1.46 9.06 -2.34
C ARG A 72 1.75 7.63 -2.79
N VAL A 73 0.74 6.77 -2.93
CA VAL A 73 0.93 5.41 -3.48
C VAL A 73 1.47 5.48 -4.90
N LEU A 74 0.89 6.34 -5.74
CA LEU A 74 1.24 6.49 -7.15
C LEU A 74 2.59 7.19 -7.39
N GLU A 75 3.01 8.09 -6.50
CA GLU A 75 4.32 8.76 -6.59
C GLU A 75 5.49 7.93 -6.03
N THR A 76 5.20 6.85 -5.29
CA THR A 76 6.25 6.03 -4.68
C THR A 76 6.67 4.90 -5.61
N ARG A 77 7.95 4.87 -6.01
CA ARG A 77 8.53 3.75 -6.76
C ARG A 77 8.74 2.53 -5.85
N PRO A 78 8.22 1.34 -6.20
CA PRO A 78 8.49 0.12 -5.44
C PRO A 78 9.96 -0.29 -5.60
N ARG A 79 10.58 -0.76 -4.51
CA ARG A 79 11.97 -1.23 -4.49
C ARG A 79 12.07 -2.74 -4.25
N THR A 80 10.97 -3.33 -3.79
CA THR A 80 10.80 -4.74 -3.43
C THR A 80 9.58 -5.33 -4.15
N PHE A 81 9.54 -6.66 -4.30
CA PHE A 81 8.37 -7.36 -4.87
C PHE A 81 7.11 -7.19 -4.01
N SER A 82 7.25 -7.11 -2.69
CA SER A 82 6.11 -6.85 -1.80
C SER A 82 5.56 -5.43 -2.00
N GLY A 83 6.42 -4.43 -2.21
CA GLY A 83 6.01 -3.08 -2.59
C GLY A 83 5.28 -3.04 -3.92
N ALA A 84 5.82 -3.72 -4.94
CA ALA A 84 5.20 -3.85 -6.25
C ALA A 84 3.82 -4.55 -6.18
N ALA A 85 3.71 -5.64 -5.41
CA ALA A 85 2.44 -6.33 -5.20
C ALA A 85 1.41 -5.44 -4.50
N ALA A 86 1.83 -4.64 -3.51
CA ALA A 86 0.95 -3.68 -2.84
C ALA A 86 0.47 -2.56 -3.78
N LEU A 87 1.33 -2.05 -4.67
CA LEU A 87 0.94 -1.08 -5.69
C LEU A 87 -0.06 -1.68 -6.69
N LEU A 88 0.15 -2.91 -7.14
CA LEU A 88 -0.80 -3.60 -8.01
C LEU A 88 -2.16 -3.81 -7.32
N ALA A 89 -2.15 -4.24 -6.05
CA ALA A 89 -3.37 -4.40 -5.26
C ALA A 89 -4.13 -3.06 -5.11
N PHE A 90 -3.41 -1.96 -4.88
CA PHE A 90 -4.00 -0.62 -4.88
C PHE A 90 -4.71 -0.32 -6.20
N ILE A 91 -4.06 -0.52 -7.35
CA ILE A 91 -4.64 -0.23 -8.68
C ILE A 91 -5.92 -1.04 -8.92
N ILE A 92 -5.91 -2.33 -8.57
CA ILE A 92 -7.07 -3.22 -8.71
C ILE A 92 -8.22 -2.77 -7.80
N GLU A 93 -7.92 -2.35 -6.57
CA GLU A 93 -8.96 -1.92 -5.60
C GLU A 93 -9.50 -0.52 -5.89
N ASP A 94 -8.66 0.40 -6.36
CA ASP A 94 -9.06 1.78 -6.66
C ASP A 94 -9.78 1.89 -8.01
N SER A 95 -9.64 0.91 -8.90
CA SER A 95 -10.39 0.88 -10.16
C SER A 95 -11.84 0.41 -10.01
N ASP A 96 -12.19 -0.19 -8.86
CA ASP A 96 -13.53 -0.68 -8.50
C ASP A 96 -14.28 -1.36 -9.66
N GLY A 97 -13.54 -2.08 -10.52
CA GLY A 97 -14.06 -2.84 -11.66
C GLY A 97 -14.32 -2.06 -12.95
N ASP A 98 -14.62 -0.76 -12.90
CA ASP A 98 -15.12 0.01 -14.05
C ASP A 98 -14.43 1.37 -14.31
N TYR A 99 -13.59 1.85 -13.39
CA TYR A 99 -13.01 3.19 -13.48
C TYR A 99 -11.48 3.16 -13.56
N VAL A 100 -10.95 3.37 -14.76
CA VAL A 100 -9.51 3.54 -15.00
C VAL A 100 -9.23 5.01 -15.28
N TYR A 101 -8.27 5.60 -14.57
CA TYR A 101 -7.80 6.96 -14.84
C TYR A 101 -6.28 7.00 -14.99
N GLN A 102 -5.74 8.14 -15.45
CA GLN A 102 -4.32 8.32 -15.78
C GLN A 102 -3.37 7.85 -14.68
N GLY A 103 -3.72 8.03 -13.39
CA GLY A 103 -2.88 7.59 -12.28
C GLY A 103 -2.69 6.07 -12.22
N HIS A 104 -3.65 5.27 -12.68
CA HIS A 104 -3.49 3.82 -12.78
C HIS A 104 -2.49 3.42 -13.87
N GLU A 105 -2.51 4.10 -15.02
CA GLU A 105 -1.53 3.89 -16.09
C GLU A 105 -0.11 4.23 -15.61
N GLU A 106 0.04 5.32 -14.85
CA GLU A 106 1.31 5.71 -14.24
C GLU A 106 1.78 4.66 -13.22
N GLY A 107 0.89 4.14 -12.38
CA GLY A 107 1.20 3.05 -11.46
C GLY A 107 1.62 1.76 -12.16
N LEU A 108 0.92 1.38 -13.25
CA LEU A 108 1.29 0.23 -14.09
C LEU A 108 2.64 0.45 -14.79
N ARG A 109 2.96 1.68 -15.22
CA ARG A 109 4.27 2.02 -15.77
C ARG A 109 5.38 1.84 -14.73
N LEU A 110 5.18 2.29 -13.49
CA LEU A 110 6.14 2.07 -12.39
C LEU A 110 6.37 0.58 -12.13
N LEU A 111 5.32 -0.23 -12.18
CA LEU A 111 5.43 -1.69 -12.07
C LEU A 111 6.22 -2.29 -13.24
N ALA A 112 5.93 -1.86 -14.47
CA ALA A 112 6.64 -2.34 -15.65
C ALA A 112 8.14 -1.98 -15.62
N GLU A 113 8.49 -0.77 -15.18
CA GLU A 113 9.89 -0.35 -14.98
C GLU A 113 10.58 -1.20 -13.91
N PHE A 114 9.95 -1.40 -12.75
CA PHE A 114 10.48 -2.28 -11.70
C PHE A 114 10.74 -3.70 -12.21
N MET A 115 9.81 -4.29 -12.99
CA MET A 115 9.98 -5.64 -13.52
C MET A 115 11.08 -5.72 -14.57
N LYS A 116 11.20 -4.73 -15.46
CA LYS A 116 12.27 -4.66 -16.48
C LYS A 116 13.66 -4.63 -15.83
N ASP A 117 13.83 -3.79 -14.81
CA ASP A 117 15.10 -3.67 -14.08
C ASP A 117 15.53 -5.01 -13.47
N ARG A 118 14.58 -5.81 -12.98
CA ARG A 118 14.86 -7.12 -12.36
C ARG A 118 15.11 -8.24 -13.37
N ILE A 119 14.40 -8.24 -14.49
CA ILE A 119 14.63 -9.21 -15.57
C ILE A 119 16.04 -9.01 -16.18
N ALA A 120 16.46 -7.76 -16.37
CA ALA A 120 17.79 -7.44 -16.88
C ALA A 120 18.90 -7.98 -15.97
N ILE A 121 18.78 -7.81 -14.64
CA ILE A 121 19.75 -8.34 -13.67
C ILE A 121 19.81 -9.88 -13.75
N THR A 122 18.67 -10.56 -13.82
CA THR A 122 18.66 -12.04 -13.89
C THR A 122 19.22 -12.59 -15.19
N ALA A 123 19.17 -11.83 -16.29
CA ALA A 123 19.75 -12.23 -17.57
C ALA A 123 21.28 -12.11 -17.58
N GLU A 124 21.84 -11.14 -16.86
CA GLU A 124 23.29 -10.97 -16.73
C GLU A 124 23.92 -11.97 -15.74
N GLU A 125 23.20 -12.36 -14.68
CA GLU A 125 23.66 -13.37 -13.71
C GLU A 125 23.48 -14.82 -14.20
N GLY A 126 22.73 -15.04 -15.29
CA GLY A 126 22.42 -16.36 -15.86
C GLY A 126 23.36 -16.84 -16.97
N ILE A 127 24.44 -16.12 -17.25
CA ILE A 127 25.49 -16.51 -18.22
C ILE A 127 26.84 -16.54 -17.50
N ALA A 128 27.03 -17.54 -16.64
CA ALA A 128 28.33 -17.93 -16.09
C ALA A 128 28.35 -19.44 -15.81
#